data_AF-F3GLZ2-F1
#
_entry.id   AF-F3GLZ2-F1
#
_cell.length_a   1.000
_cell.length_b   1.000
_cell.length_c   1.000
_cell.angle_alpha   90.00
_cell.angle_beta   90.00
_cell.angle_gamma   90.00
#
_symmetry.space_group_name_H-M   'P 1'
#
loop_
_entity.id
_entity.type
_entity.pdbx_description
1 polymer ?
#
loop_
_entity_poly.entity_id
_entity_poly.type
_entity_poly.pdbx_seq_one_letter_code
_entity_poly.pdbx_strand_id
1 'polypeptide(L)'
;MDPLPPLTERFMRHYQVVPVGWSDQGLQVLSANPGTLYPFQAIAYACEVPVRLSIGPRNEVETLIERYYGQGRSAMGTLIENLDEEGGSLEDIEHLKDLASEAPVIRLVNLILQRAVEQRASDIHIEPFES
;
A
#
# COMPACT_ATOMS: atom_id res chain seq x y z
N MET A 1 18.28 9.96 -2.73
CA MET A 1 16.91 10.45 -2.48
C MET A 1 16.45 9.71 -1.25
N ASP A 2 16.21 10.41 -0.15
CA ASP A 2 15.81 9.74 1.08
C ASP A 2 14.47 9.03 0.89
N PRO A 3 14.30 7.82 1.47
CA PRO A 3 13.04 7.10 1.35
C PRO A 3 11.90 7.95 1.93
N LEU A 4 10.75 7.92 1.26
CA LEU A 4 9.57 8.61 1.76
C LEU A 4 9.11 7.94 3.07
N PRO A 5 8.59 8.73 4.03
CA PRO A 5 8.20 8.19 5.33
C PRO A 5 7.09 7.14 5.20
N PRO A 6 7.13 6.08 6.03
CA PRO A 6 6.12 5.02 6.00
C PRO A 6 4.82 5.51 6.66
N LEU A 7 4.00 6.23 5.91
CA LEU A 7 2.60 6.49 6.30
C LEU A 7 1.78 5.23 6.02
N THR A 8 0.67 5.01 6.73
CA THR A 8 -0.22 3.85 6.51
C THR A 8 -1.27 4.11 5.43
N GLU A 9 -1.72 3.05 4.73
CA GLU A 9 -2.68 3.19 3.62
C GLU A 9 -4.00 3.77 4.14
N ARG A 10 -4.42 3.28 5.31
CA ARG A 10 -5.62 3.76 5.99
C ARG A 10 -5.54 5.26 6.29
N PHE A 11 -4.40 5.76 6.75
CA PHE A 11 -4.21 7.18 7.04
C PHE A 11 -4.28 8.01 5.75
N MET A 12 -3.55 7.59 4.70
CA MET A 12 -3.54 8.28 3.41
C MET A 12 -4.92 8.30 2.74
N ARG A 13 -5.67 7.19 2.77
CA ARG A 13 -7.04 7.13 2.24
C ARG A 13 -8.04 7.92 3.07
N HIS A 14 -7.94 7.86 4.40
CA HIS A 14 -8.86 8.58 5.28
C HIS A 14 -8.73 10.10 5.12
N TYR A 15 -7.50 10.61 5.11
CA TYR A 15 -7.24 12.05 5.00
C TYR A 15 -7.03 12.53 3.56
N GLN A 16 -7.01 11.63 2.58
CA GLN A 16 -6.78 11.93 1.17
C GLN A 16 -5.48 12.73 0.96
N VAL A 17 -4.38 12.17 1.48
CA VAL A 17 -3.03 12.73 1.42
C VAL A 17 -2.03 11.67 0.98
N VAL A 18 -1.00 12.08 0.22
CA VAL A 18 0.06 11.18 -0.24
C VAL A 18 1.40 11.93 -0.31
N PRO A 19 2.50 11.38 0.22
CA PRO A 19 3.82 11.97 0.09
C PRO A 19 4.32 11.73 -1.35
N VAL A 20 4.81 12.78 -2.00
CA VAL A 20 5.20 12.74 -3.42
C VAL A 20 6.71 12.95 -3.64
N GLY A 21 7.42 13.43 -2.64
CA GLY A 21 8.85 13.70 -2.76
C GLY A 21 9.41 14.55 -1.63
N TRP A 22 10.71 14.80 -1.72
CA TRP A 22 11.42 15.76 -0.90
C TRP A 22 11.68 17.04 -1.70
N SER A 23 11.66 18.17 -1.00
CA SER A 23 12.07 19.48 -1.50
C SER A 23 13.11 20.09 -0.56
N ASP A 24 13.77 21.16 -0.99
CA ASP A 24 14.72 21.93 -0.17
C ASP A 24 14.07 22.48 1.12
N GLN A 25 12.74 22.51 1.17
CA GLN A 25 11.94 23.04 2.28
C GLN A 25 11.16 21.94 3.04
N GLY A 26 11.50 20.66 2.84
CA GLY A 26 10.91 19.53 3.55
C GLY A 26 10.09 18.57 2.68
N LEU A 27 9.25 17.76 3.33
CA LEU A 27 8.46 16.71 2.70
C LEU A 27 7.30 17.29 1.92
N GLN A 28 7.21 16.99 0.62
CA GLN A 28 6.10 17.40 -0.22
C GLN A 28 4.95 16.40 -0.12
N VAL A 29 3.76 16.91 0.21
CA VAL A 29 2.55 16.11 0.40
C VAL A 29 1.45 16.66 -0.52
N LEU A 30 0.91 15.80 -1.37
CA LEU A 30 -0.26 16.09 -2.18
C LEU A 30 -1.53 15.80 -1.36
N SER A 31 -2.51 16.71 -1.41
CA SER A 31 -3.79 16.56 -0.73
C SER A 31 -4.95 16.92 -1.64
N ALA A 32 -6.04 16.15 -1.53
CA ALA A 32 -7.33 16.47 -2.17
C ALA A 32 -8.25 17.30 -1.27
N ASN A 33 -7.95 17.42 0.02
CA ASN A 33 -8.72 18.20 0.98
C ASN A 33 -7.80 18.98 1.93
N PRO A 34 -7.33 20.18 1.52
CA PRO A 34 -6.46 21.00 2.35
C PRO A 34 -7.17 21.65 3.55
N GLY A 35 -8.50 21.53 3.66
CA GLY A 35 -9.28 22.13 4.75
C GLY A 35 -9.09 21.46 6.11
N THR A 36 -8.55 20.24 6.14
CA THR A 36 -8.24 19.53 7.38
C THR A 36 -6.73 19.63 7.65
N LEU A 37 -6.34 20.39 8.68
CA LEU A 37 -4.92 20.63 8.99
C LEU A 37 -4.24 19.46 9.72
N TYR A 38 -5.01 18.66 10.45
CA TYR A 38 -4.55 17.52 11.24
C TYR A 38 -3.56 16.58 10.49
N PRO A 39 -3.84 16.10 9.26
CA PRO A 39 -2.92 15.20 8.57
C PRO A 39 -1.54 15.80 8.35
N PHE A 40 -1.45 17.10 8.03
CA PHE A 40 -0.16 17.76 7.81
C PHE A 40 0.62 17.93 9.11
N GLN A 41 -0.06 18.24 10.21
CA GLN A 41 0.55 18.32 11.53
C GLN A 41 1.04 16.94 12.00
N ALA A 42 0.24 15.90 11.80
CA ALA A 42 0.60 14.54 12.14
C ALA A 42 1.81 14.05 11.32
N ILE A 43 1.84 14.33 10.01
CA ILE A 43 2.98 13.98 9.15
C ILE A 43 4.23 14.77 9.58
N ALA A 44 4.11 16.08 9.80
CA ALA A 44 5.25 16.92 10.23
C ALA A 44 5.81 16.46 11.57
N TYR A 45 4.94 16.11 12.52
CA TYR A 45 5.33 15.59 13.83
C TYR A 45 6.00 14.22 13.71
N ALA A 46 5.41 13.29 12.96
CA ALA A 46 5.94 11.93 12.82
C ALA A 46 7.27 11.87 12.06
N CYS A 47 7.47 12.77 11.10
CA CYS A 47 8.67 12.79 10.25
C CYS A 47 9.73 13.80 10.72
N GLU A 48 9.44 14.58 11.75
CA GLU A 48 10.28 15.68 12.27
C GLU A 48 10.77 16.66 11.20
N VAL A 49 9.96 16.87 10.14
CA VAL A 49 10.30 17.74 9.01
C VAL A 49 9.13 18.65 8.64
N PRO A 50 9.41 19.84 8.08
CA PRO A 50 8.36 20.70 7.53
C PRO A 50 7.61 20.01 6.39
N VAL A 51 6.28 20.17 6.36
CA VAL A 51 5.41 19.64 5.31
C VAL A 51 5.07 20.75 4.31
N ARG A 52 5.33 20.49 3.04
CA ARG A 52 4.98 21.34 1.90
C ARG A 52 3.72 20.82 1.24
N LEU A 53 2.61 21.53 1.45
CA LEU A 53 1.32 21.19 0.89
C LEU A 53 1.27 21.48 -0.62
N SER A 54 0.88 20.47 -1.40
CA SER A 54 0.44 20.59 -2.78
C SER A 54 -1.03 20.16 -2.87
N ILE A 55 -1.83 20.85 -3.68
CA ILE A 55 -3.26 20.55 -3.82
C ILE A 55 -3.48 19.90 -5.18
N GLY A 56 -4.15 18.75 -5.19
CA GLY A 56 -4.49 18.02 -6.40
C GLY A 56 -5.93 17.51 -6.38
N PRO A 57 -6.46 17.08 -7.53
CA PRO A 57 -7.77 16.46 -7.57
C PRO A 57 -7.76 15.09 -6.87
N ARG A 58 -8.92 14.68 -6.37
CA ARG A 58 -9.11 13.42 -5.61
C ARG A 58 -8.58 12.19 -6.35
N ASN A 59 -8.91 12.07 -7.63
CA ASN A 59 -8.53 10.94 -8.47
C ASN A 59 -7.00 10.79 -8.61
N GLU A 60 -6.26 11.89 -8.64
CA GLU A 60 -4.79 11.88 -8.72
C GLU A 60 -4.17 11.41 -7.39
N VAL A 61 -4.71 11.88 -6.27
CA VAL A 61 -4.30 11.41 -4.93
C VAL A 61 -4.56 9.91 -4.77
N GLU A 62 -5.75 9.44 -5.15
CA GLU A 62 -6.12 8.02 -5.09
C GLU A 62 -5.19 7.16 -5.96
N THR A 63 -4.92 7.59 -7.19
CA THR A 63 -3.98 6.92 -8.11
C THR A 63 -2.57 6.82 -7.52
N LEU A 64 -2.10 7.89 -6.86
CA LEU A 64 -0.78 7.91 -6.23
C LEU A 64 -0.72 7.03 -4.98
N ILE A 65 -1.78 6.98 -4.16
CA ILE A 65 -1.88 6.04 -3.04
C ILE A 65 -1.82 4.60 -3.56
N GLU A 66 -2.57 4.30 -4.63
CA GLU A 66 -2.53 3.01 -5.28
C GLU A 66 -1.16 2.65 -5.82
N ARG A 67 -0.40 3.60 -6.39
CA ARG A 67 0.99 3.37 -6.80
C ARG A 67 1.91 3.17 -5.60
N TYR A 68 1.76 3.95 -4.54
CA TYR A 68 2.59 3.90 -3.33
C TYR A 68 2.54 2.52 -2.66
N TYR A 69 1.35 1.92 -2.59
CA TYR A 69 1.15 0.55 -2.10
C TYR A 69 1.19 -0.53 -3.17
N GLY A 70 0.94 -0.13 -4.42
CA GLY A 70 0.95 -0.99 -5.60
C GLY A 70 2.34 -1.32 -6.12
N GLN A 71 3.40 -0.68 -5.64
CA GLN A 71 4.76 -1.19 -5.91
C GLN A 71 4.99 -2.58 -5.28
N GLY A 72 4.29 -2.93 -4.19
CA GLY A 72 4.19 -4.33 -3.72
C GLY A 72 3.34 -5.22 -4.64
N ARG A 73 2.43 -4.63 -5.43
CA ARG A 73 1.67 -5.32 -6.49
C ARG A 73 2.47 -5.48 -7.78
N SER A 74 3.48 -4.67 -8.07
CA SER A 74 4.28 -4.76 -9.31
C SER A 74 5.16 -6.02 -9.36
N ALA A 75 5.73 -6.44 -8.22
CA ALA A 75 6.41 -7.74 -8.13
C ALA A 75 5.42 -8.91 -8.27
N MET A 76 4.15 -8.69 -7.90
CA MET A 76 3.07 -9.67 -8.00
C MET A 76 2.40 -9.69 -9.37
N GLY A 77 2.36 -8.57 -10.11
CA GLY A 77 1.87 -8.50 -11.48
C GLY A 77 2.71 -9.36 -12.42
N THR A 78 4.03 -9.37 -12.21
CA THR A 78 4.92 -10.30 -12.91
C THR A 78 4.69 -11.76 -12.51
N LEU A 79 4.29 -12.05 -11.26
CA LEU A 79 3.94 -13.41 -10.85
C LEU A 79 2.57 -13.86 -11.41
N ILE A 80 1.60 -12.95 -11.52
CA ILE A 80 0.28 -13.19 -12.11
C ILE A 80 0.39 -13.42 -13.63
N GLU A 81 1.22 -12.65 -14.34
CA GLU A 81 1.51 -12.90 -15.77
C GLU A 81 2.14 -14.28 -16.00
N ASN A 82 2.88 -14.83 -15.03
CA ASN A 82 3.40 -16.20 -15.11
C ASN A 82 2.34 -17.28 -14.79
N LEU A 83 1.24 -16.95 -14.12
CA LEU A 83 0.12 -17.88 -13.85
C LEU A 83 -0.91 -17.90 -15.00
N ASP A 84 -1.07 -16.79 -15.74
CA ASP A 84 -1.97 -16.71 -16.91
C ASP A 84 -1.58 -17.68 -18.05
N GLU A 85 -0.32 -18.12 -18.11
CA GLU A 85 0.12 -19.13 -19.08
C GLU A 85 -0.47 -20.54 -18.81
N GLU A 86 -1.06 -20.79 -17.62
CA GLU A 86 -1.62 -22.11 -17.24
C GLU A 86 -3.14 -22.27 -17.41
N GLY A 87 -3.87 -21.23 -17.86
CA GLY A 87 -5.27 -21.34 -18.32
C GLY A 87 -6.32 -21.57 -17.22
N GLY A 88 -6.84 -20.49 -16.62
CA GLY A 88 -7.88 -20.52 -15.58
C GLY A 88 -9.31 -20.20 -16.09
N SER A 89 -10.31 -20.76 -15.40
CA SER A 89 -11.75 -20.68 -15.69
C SER A 89 -12.42 -19.40 -15.15
N LEU A 90 -13.70 -19.18 -15.46
CA LEU A 90 -14.48 -18.02 -14.98
C LEU A 90 -14.59 -17.92 -13.45
N GLU A 91 -14.48 -19.05 -12.73
CA GLU A 91 -14.50 -19.09 -11.26
C GLU A 91 -13.22 -18.49 -10.66
N ASP A 92 -12.10 -18.57 -11.38
CA ASP A 92 -10.82 -18.00 -10.98
C ASP A 92 -10.82 -16.46 -11.07
N ILE A 93 -11.61 -15.88 -11.98
CA ILE A 93 -11.74 -14.42 -12.15
C ILE A 93 -12.49 -13.78 -10.99
N GLU A 94 -13.55 -14.43 -10.50
CA GLU A 94 -14.31 -13.96 -9.34
C GLU A 94 -13.45 -14.04 -8.07
N HIS A 95 -12.71 -15.14 -7.89
CA HIS A 95 -11.72 -15.29 -6.83
C HIS A 95 -10.59 -14.24 -6.90
N LEU A 96 -10.10 -13.92 -8.11
CA LEU A 96 -9.08 -12.89 -8.32
C LEU A 96 -9.57 -11.49 -7.93
N LYS A 97 -10.85 -11.18 -8.18
CA LYS A 97 -11.45 -9.89 -7.85
C LYS A 97 -11.64 -9.73 -6.34
N ASP A 98 -12.01 -10.79 -5.65
CA ASP A 98 -12.08 -10.81 -4.19
C ASP A 98 -10.68 -10.69 -3.56
N LEU A 99 -9.70 -11.45 -4.06
CA LEU A 99 -8.28 -11.30 -3.69
C LEU A 99 -7.76 -9.88 -3.95
N ALA A 100 -8.11 -9.26 -5.07
CA ALA A 100 -7.71 -7.88 -5.39
C ALA A 100 -8.35 -6.84 -4.46
N SER A 101 -9.55 -7.13 -3.93
CA SER A 101 -10.33 -6.28 -3.04
C SER A 101 -9.96 -6.44 -1.56
N GLU A 102 -9.25 -7.50 -1.19
CA GLU A 102 -8.83 -7.75 0.19
C GLU A 102 -7.83 -6.70 0.71
N ALA A 103 -7.81 -6.46 2.03
CA ALA A 103 -6.75 -5.65 2.64
C ALA A 103 -5.39 -6.39 2.54
N PRO A 104 -4.26 -5.68 2.42
CA PRO A 104 -2.94 -6.30 2.25
C PRO A 104 -2.58 -7.37 3.29
N VAL A 105 -3.03 -7.19 4.54
CA VAL A 105 -2.80 -8.15 5.64
C VAL A 105 -3.58 -9.44 5.42
N ILE A 106 -4.81 -9.37 4.91
CA ILE A 106 -5.68 -10.53 4.68
C ILE A 106 -5.05 -11.42 3.60
N ARG A 107 -4.62 -10.81 2.49
CA ARG A 107 -3.90 -11.53 1.42
C ARG A 107 -2.61 -12.19 1.91
N LEU A 108 -1.84 -11.51 2.76
CA LEU A 108 -0.60 -12.08 3.30
C LEU A 108 -0.88 -13.33 4.14
N VAL A 109 -1.93 -13.30 4.96
CA VAL A 109 -2.37 -14.47 5.74
C VAL A 109 -2.79 -15.60 4.82
N ASN A 110 -3.61 -15.32 3.80
CA ASN A 110 -4.04 -16.32 2.83
C ASN A 110 -2.85 -16.98 2.10
N LEU A 111 -1.86 -16.18 1.70
CA LEU A 111 -0.63 -16.69 1.07
C LEU A 111 0.17 -17.60 2.02
N ILE A 112 0.32 -17.21 3.28
CA ILE A 112 1.01 -18.02 4.30
C ILE A 112 0.29 -19.36 4.47
N LEU A 113 -1.05 -19.35 4.55
CA LEU A 113 -1.88 -20.56 4.69
C LEU A 113 -1.77 -21.46 3.47
N GLN A 114 -1.91 -20.90 2.25
CA GLN A 114 -1.81 -21.67 1.02
C GLN A 114 -0.45 -22.36 0.91
N ARG A 115 0.63 -21.64 1.21
CA ARG A 115 1.99 -22.18 1.18
C ARG A 115 2.21 -23.26 2.23
N ALA A 116 1.60 -23.12 3.41
CA ALA A 116 1.64 -24.18 4.43
C ALA A 116 0.92 -25.45 3.95
N VAL A 117 -0.21 -25.32 3.26
CA VAL A 117 -0.95 -26.46 2.68
C VAL A 117 -0.15 -27.14 1.55
N GLU A 118 0.40 -26.35 0.62
CA GLU A 118 1.23 -26.85 -0.48
C GLU A 118 2.46 -27.60 0.03
N GLN A 119 3.09 -27.08 1.09
CA GLN A 119 4.24 -27.69 1.74
C GLN A 119 3.87 -28.80 2.74
N ARG A 120 2.57 -29.04 2.96
CA ARG A 120 2.05 -29.96 3.99
C ARG A 120 2.66 -29.70 5.37
N ALA A 121 2.89 -28.43 5.69
CA ALA A 121 3.35 -28.02 7.00
C ALA A 121 2.24 -28.27 8.03
N SER A 122 2.59 -28.89 9.16
CA SER A 122 1.67 -29.07 10.28
C SER A 122 1.48 -27.81 11.10
N ASP A 123 2.48 -26.93 11.11
CA ASP A 123 2.58 -25.77 11.99
C ASP A 123 3.10 -24.53 11.25
N ILE A 124 2.54 -23.37 11.60
CA ILE A 124 2.97 -22.06 11.13
C ILE A 124 3.38 -21.26 12.37
N HIS A 125 4.68 -21.08 12.58
CA HIS A 125 5.20 -20.32 13.71
C HIS A 125 5.49 -18.87 13.30
N ILE A 126 4.95 -17.90 14.03
CA ILE A 126 5.13 -16.46 13.76
C ILE A 126 5.73 -15.80 15.00
N GLU A 127 6.90 -15.17 14.83
CA GLU A 127 7.55 -14.39 15.89
C GLU A 127 7.83 -12.97 15.39
N PRO A 128 7.35 -11.93 16.09
CA PRO A 128 7.74 -10.56 15.82
C PRO A 128 9.13 -10.31 16.42
N PHE A 129 10.09 -9.87 15.61
CA PHE A 129 11.39 -9.44 16.11
C PHE A 129 11.31 -7.96 16.54
N GLU A 130 11.69 -7.65 17.77
CA GLU A 130 12.04 -6.28 18.18
C GLU A 130 13.42 -5.93 17.59
N SER A 131 13.54 -4.78 16.92
CA SER A 131 14.79 -4.14 16.55
C SER A 131 14.66 -2.64 16.69
#